data_AF-A0A6B3I1A4-F1
#
_entry.id   AF-A0A6B3I1A4-F1
#
_cell.length_a   1.000
_cell.length_b   1.000
_cell.length_c   1.000
_cell.angle_alpha   90.00
_cell.angle_beta   90.00
_cell.angle_gamma   90.00
#
_symmetry.space_group_name_H-M   'P 1'
#
loop_
_entity.id
_entity.type
_entity.pdbx_description
1 polymer ?
#
loop_
_entity_poly.entity_id
_entity_poly.type
_entity_poly.pdbx_seq_one_letter_code
_entity_poly.pdbx_strand_id
1 'polypeptide(L)' 'KLIHANDSKDVVGAHKDRHENIGAGHIGAEPFRELFAHPATEGVPLIIETPGGKEGHAADVARLKELRGL' A
#
# COMPACT_ATOMS: atom_id res chain seq x y z
N LYS A 1 0.71 -16.22 5.76
CA LYS A 1 0.18 -15.30 4.71
C LYS A 1 0.85 -13.95 4.89
N LEU A 2 1.10 -13.21 3.82
CA LEU A 2 1.75 -11.91 3.82
C LEU A 2 1.17 -11.11 2.64
N ILE A 3 0.96 -9.81 2.82
CA ILE A 3 0.53 -8.91 1.74
C ILE A 3 1.65 -7.89 1.50
N HIS A 4 2.05 -7.73 0.24
CA HIS A 4 2.88 -6.61 -0.18
C HIS A 4 1.93 -5.49 -0.60
N ALA A 5 1.81 -4.44 0.21
CA ALA A 5 0.94 -3.30 -0.07
C ALA A 5 1.73 -2.17 -0.73
N ASN A 6 1.78 -2.20 -2.05
CA ASN A 6 2.44 -1.18 -2.86
C ASN A 6 1.38 -0.49 -3.72
N ASP A 7 1.46 0.83 -3.87
CA ASP A 7 0.71 1.50 -4.94
C ASP A 7 1.42 1.26 -6.28
N SER A 8 0.78 1.58 -7.39
CA SER A 8 1.30 1.34 -8.74
C SER A 8 1.54 2.64 -9.49
N LYS A 9 2.74 2.80 -10.06
CA LYS A 9 3.04 3.89 -11.00
C LYS A 9 2.28 3.78 -12.32
N ASP A 10 1.71 2.61 -12.62
CA ASP A 10 1.04 2.31 -13.88
C ASP A 10 -0.42 1.95 -13.68
N VAL A 11 -1.22 2.22 -14.71
CA VAL A 11 -2.63 1.81 -14.77
C VAL A 11 -2.78 0.28 -14.80
N VAL A 12 -3.97 -0.19 -14.43
CA VAL A 12 -4.32 -1.62 -14.50
C VAL A 12 -4.07 -2.19 -15.91
N GLY A 13 -3.52 -3.41 -15.97
CA GLY A 13 -3.23 -4.09 -17.23
C GLY A 13 -1.96 -3.64 -17.95
N ALA A 14 -1.16 -2.74 -17.38
CA ALA A 14 0.09 -2.29 -18.00
C ALA A 14 1.22 -3.34 -17.99
N HIS A 15 1.10 -4.42 -17.21
CA HIS A 15 2.11 -5.48 -17.05
C HIS A 15 3.50 -4.96 -16.67
N LYS A 16 3.55 -3.94 -15.81
CA LYS A 16 4.79 -3.37 -15.27
C LYS A 16 4.77 -3.46 -13.76
N ASP A 17 5.91 -3.83 -13.20
CA ASP A 17 6.12 -3.94 -11.76
C ASP A 17 6.88 -2.71 -11.26
N ARG A 18 6.14 -1.59 -11.12
CA ARG A 18 6.70 -0.31 -10.70
C ARG A 18 5.90 0.23 -9.54
N HIS A 19 6.42 0.01 -8.33
CA HIS A 19 5.80 0.46 -7.10
C HIS A 19 5.81 1.99 -6.98
N GLU A 20 4.75 2.53 -6.38
CA GLU A 20 4.62 3.92 -5.99
C GLU A 20 4.32 4.04 -4.49
N ASN A 21 4.63 5.20 -3.91
CA ASN A 21 4.25 5.54 -2.54
C ASN A 21 2.72 5.54 -2.36
N ILE A 22 2.26 5.29 -1.13
CA ILE A 22 0.87 4.95 -0.84
C ILE A 22 -0.08 6.12 -1.13
N GLY A 23 -0.97 5.94 -2.10
CA GLY A 23 -1.95 6.93 -2.53
C GLY A 23 -1.43 7.91 -3.58
N ALA A 24 -0.18 7.79 -4.01
CA ALA A 24 0.41 8.61 -5.06
C ALA A 24 0.35 7.94 -6.45
N GLY A 25 -0.04 6.65 -6.51
CA GLY A 25 -0.15 5.90 -7.75
C GLY A 25 -1.59 5.77 -8.26
N HIS A 26 -1.77 4.86 -9.21
CA HIS A 26 -3.04 4.60 -9.88
C HIS A 26 -4.00 3.71 -9.07
N ILE A 27 -3.52 3.01 -8.04
CA ILE A 27 -4.42 2.30 -7.10
C ILE A 27 -5.05 3.35 -6.17
N GLY A 28 -4.25 4.30 -5.70
CA GLY A 28 -4.73 5.37 -4.83
C GLY A 28 -4.97 4.91 -3.39
N ALA A 29 -5.37 5.83 -2.53
CA ALA A 29 -5.39 5.59 -1.08
C ALA A 29 -6.59 4.76 -0.58
N GLU A 30 -7.76 4.86 -1.22
CA GLU A 30 -8.97 4.22 -0.71
C GLU A 30 -8.96 2.68 -0.75
N PRO A 31 -8.44 2.02 -1.79
CA PRO A 31 -8.33 0.57 -1.79
C PRO A 31 -7.50 0.01 -0.61
N PHE A 32 -6.56 0.77 -0.06
CA PHE A 32 -5.85 0.36 1.15
C PHE A 32 -6.73 0.43 2.40
N ARG A 33 -7.68 1.37 2.50
CA ARG A 33 -8.69 1.36 3.58
C ARG A 33 -9.57 0.12 3.48
N GLU A 34 -10.05 -0.17 2.28
CA GLU A 34 -10.86 -1.36 2.02
C GLU A 34 -10.08 -2.64 2.36
N LEU A 35 -8.80 -2.70 1.98
CA LEU A 35 -7.90 -3.80 2.32
C LEU A 35 -7.79 -4.04 3.83
N PHE A 36 -7.71 -2.97 4.64
CA PHE A 36 -7.66 -3.10 6.10
C PHE A 36 -8.98 -3.49 6.74
N ALA A 37 -10.11 -3.11 6.14
CA ALA A 37 -11.44 -3.44 6.65
C ALA A 37 -11.93 -4.85 6.23
N HIS A 38 -11.25 -5.50 5.28
CA HIS A 38 -11.73 -6.74 4.69
C HIS A 38 -11.48 -7.96 5.60
N PRO A 39 -12.48 -8.79 5.94
CA PRO A 39 -12.30 -9.92 6.87
C PRO A 39 -11.23 -10.94 6.45
N ALA A 40 -11.02 -11.13 5.15
CA ALA A 40 -10.00 -12.07 4.65
C ALA A 40 -8.55 -11.66 4.92
N THR A 41 -8.30 -10.40 5.30
CA THR A 41 -6.97 -9.86 5.58
C THR A 41 -6.74 -9.63 7.08
N GLU A 42 -7.71 -9.97 7.93
CA GLU A 42 -7.60 -9.85 9.39
C GLU A 42 -6.38 -10.64 9.92
N GLY A 43 -5.54 -9.95 10.69
CA GLY A 43 -4.31 -10.53 11.27
C GLY A 43 -3.20 -10.86 10.26
N VAL A 44 -3.38 -10.58 8.96
CA VAL A 44 -2.34 -10.82 7.95
C VAL A 44 -1.30 -9.69 8.03
N PRO A 45 0.01 -10.01 8.17
CA PRO A 45 1.04 -8.98 8.14
C PRO A 45 1.13 -8.31 6.76
N LEU A 46 1.49 -7.01 6.78
CA LEU A 46 1.76 -6.22 5.58
C LEU A 46 3.20 -5.72 5.58
N ILE A 47 3.80 -5.68 4.39
CA ILE A 47 5.06 -4.98 4.12
C ILE A 47 4.89 -4.03 2.94
N ILE A 48 5.80 -3.06 2.85
CA ILE A 48 5.94 -2.10 1.75
C ILE A 48 7.29 -2.31 1.07
N GLU A 49 7.33 -2.08 -0.24
CA GLU A 49 8.51 -2.13 -1.11
C GLU A 49 8.54 -0.87 -2.00
N THR A 50 8.10 0.26 -1.44
CA THR A 50 7.92 1.55 -2.12
C THR A 50 9.27 2.30 -2.27
N PRO A 51 9.37 3.28 -3.20
CA PRO A 51 10.58 4.08 -3.35
C PRO A 51 10.78 5.04 -2.16
N GLY A 52 12.00 5.61 -2.04
CA GLY A 52 12.29 6.68 -1.07
C GLY A 52 13.09 6.28 0.17
N GLY A 53 13.57 5.04 0.26
CA GLY A 53 14.43 4.59 1.35
C GLY A 53 13.76 4.68 2.72
N LYS A 54 14.55 4.80 3.78
CA LYS A 54 14.06 4.71 5.17
C LYS A 54 13.00 5.78 5.49
N GLU A 55 13.22 7.02 5.05
CA GLU A 55 12.32 8.13 5.31
C GLU A 55 11.01 7.99 4.52
N GLY A 56 11.09 7.62 3.24
CA GLY A 56 9.90 7.33 2.43
C GLY A 56 9.09 6.16 2.98
N HIS A 57 9.77 5.10 3.40
CA HIS A 57 9.13 3.94 4.05
C HIS A 57 8.45 4.33 5.35
N ALA A 58 9.09 5.17 6.18
CA ALA A 58 8.47 5.66 7.41
C ALA A 58 7.19 6.47 7.14
N ALA A 59 7.21 7.31 6.09
CA ALA A 59 6.05 8.08 5.67
C ALA A 59 4.91 7.18 5.17
N ASP A 60 5.20 6.18 4.33
CA ASP A 60 4.19 5.22 3.85
C ASP A 60 3.62 4.36 4.98
N VAL A 61 4.44 3.91 5.92
CA VAL A 61 3.96 3.19 7.11
C VAL A 61 3.05 4.07 7.97
N ALA A 62 3.39 5.34 8.15
CA ALA A 62 2.53 6.29 8.85
C ALA A 62 1.20 6.47 8.11
N ARG A 63 1.25 6.65 6.79
CA ARG A 63 0.07 6.77 5.92
C ARG A 63 -0.84 5.55 6.00
N LEU A 64 -0.29 4.35 5.93
CA LEU A 64 -1.05 3.10 6.06
C LEU A 64 -1.69 2.97 7.45
N LYS A 65 -1.01 3.40 8.52
CA LYS A 65 -1.60 3.43 9.87
C LYS A 65 -2.76 4.39 9.98
N GLU A 66 -2.70 5.56 9.33
CA GLU A 66 -3.83 6.49 9.23
C GLU A 66 -5.00 5.89 8.42
N LEU A 67 -4.68 5.19 7.33
CA LEU A 67 -5.67 4.57 6.45
C LEU A 67 -6.42 3.41 7.13
N ARG A 68 -5.70 2.61 7.91
CA ARG A 68 -6.26 1.54 8.74
C ARG A 68 -7.29 2.06 9.74
N GLY A 69 -7.18 3.33 10.13
CA GLY A 69 -7.93 3.88 11.26
C GLY A 69 -7.41 3.31 12.59
N LEU A 70 -7.65 4.06 13.67
CA LEU A 70 -7.63 3.48 15.01
C LEU A 70 -8.81 2.53 15.17
#